data_AF-A0A382ELP2-F1
#
_entry.id   AF-A0A382ELP2-F1
#
_cell.length_a   1.000
_cell.length_b   1.000
_cell.length_c   1.000
_cell.angle_alpha   90.00
_cell.angle_beta   90.00
_cell.angle_gamma   90.00
#
_symmetry.space_group_name_H-M   'P 1'
#
loop_
_entity.id
_entity.type
_entity.pdbx_description
1 polymer ?
#
loop_
_entity_poly.entity_id
_entity_poly.type
_entity_poly.pdbx_seq_one_letter_code
_entity_poly.pdbx_strand_id
1 'polypeptide(L)'
;NNILGTDEVVHLRGWNGCRMGDRLVFGTIEPRISINKVVLASFVDYGNAWYISGDIDSWITTAGLELRIDLFGFVLACGTAQEIDRWKNEDVPTNYFRLSLVNPF
;
A
#
# COMPACT_ATOMS: atom_id res chain seq x y z
N ASN A 1 -3.70 13.91 -18.92
CA ASN A 1 -4.11 12.53 -18.60
C ASN A 1 -3.81 12.30 -17.13
N ASN A 2 -4.74 12.01 -16.22
CA ASN A 2 -6.05 11.39 -16.32
C ASN A 2 -7.05 12.08 -15.33
N ILE A 3 -8.27 12.42 -15.77
CA ILE A 3 -9.48 12.60 -14.92
C ILE A 3 -10.64 11.71 -15.42
N LEU A 4 -10.57 11.12 -16.64
CA LEU A 4 -11.62 10.29 -17.27
C LEU A 4 -11.10 9.24 -18.31
N GLY A 5 -9.80 8.94 -18.34
CA GLY A 5 -9.15 8.00 -19.26
C GLY A 5 -9.09 6.56 -18.72
N THR A 6 -8.92 5.60 -19.63
CA THR A 6 -8.85 4.14 -19.37
C THR A 6 -7.56 3.67 -18.72
N ASP A 7 -6.62 4.58 -18.43
CA ASP A 7 -5.32 4.22 -17.88
C ASP A 7 -5.48 3.81 -16.41
N GLU A 8 -5.04 2.59 -16.11
CA GLU A 8 -4.91 2.03 -14.77
C GLU A 8 -3.73 2.66 -14.04
N VAL A 9 -3.86 2.86 -12.73
CA VAL A 9 -2.82 3.47 -11.89
C VAL A 9 -2.55 2.61 -10.66
N VAL A 10 -1.28 2.30 -10.42
CA VAL A 10 -0.84 1.64 -9.19
C VAL A 10 -0.07 2.60 -8.29
N HIS A 11 -0.43 2.57 -7.01
CA HIS A 11 0.29 3.22 -5.92
C HIS A 11 0.25 2.28 -4.71
N LEU A 12 1.44 1.87 -4.24
CA LEU A 12 1.59 0.92 -3.14
C LEU A 12 1.95 1.65 -1.85
N ARG A 13 1.56 1.11 -0.70
CA ARG A 13 1.90 1.71 0.60
C ARG A 13 3.41 1.73 0.80
N GLY A 14 3.93 2.85 1.27
CA GLY A 14 5.37 3.04 1.47
C GLY A 14 6.16 3.27 0.19
N TRP A 15 5.51 3.38 -0.97
CA TRP A 15 6.16 3.78 -2.22
C TRP A 15 5.84 5.24 -2.54
N ASN A 16 6.87 6.04 -2.79
CA ASN A 16 6.70 7.48 -3.08
C ASN A 16 6.36 7.76 -4.57
N GLY A 17 6.17 6.72 -5.38
CA GLY A 17 5.85 6.82 -6.79
C GLY A 17 4.41 6.41 -7.11
N CYS A 18 4.02 6.64 -8.36
CA CYS A 18 2.87 5.99 -8.98
C CYS A 18 3.30 5.49 -10.38
N ARG A 19 2.68 4.41 -10.86
CA ARG A 19 2.88 3.93 -12.23
C ARG A 19 1.53 3.83 -12.93
N MET A 20 1.52 4.15 -14.21
CA MET A 20 0.33 4.13 -15.07
C MET A 20 0.50 3.10 -16.19
N GLY A 21 -0.61 2.54 -16.67
CA GLY A 21 -0.62 1.59 -17.78
C GLY A 21 -2.02 1.30 -18.30
N ASP A 22 -2.13 0.46 -19.33
CA ASP A 22 -3.40 -0.13 -19.79
C ASP A 22 -3.62 -1.55 -19.24
N ARG A 23 -2.62 -2.07 -18.51
CA ARG A 23 -2.64 -3.32 -17.73
C ARG A 23 -2.18 -3.03 -16.31
N LEU A 24 -2.75 -3.76 -15.35
CA LEU A 24 -2.45 -3.65 -13.93
C LEU A 24 -2.51 -5.03 -13.27
N VAL A 25 -1.51 -5.34 -12.46
CA VAL A 25 -1.55 -6.42 -11.48
C VAL A 25 -1.06 -5.86 -10.16
N PHE A 26 -1.84 -6.06 -9.09
CA PHE A 26 -1.41 -5.71 -7.74
C PHE A 26 -2.01 -6.67 -6.73
N GLY A 27 -1.39 -6.78 -5.58
CA GLY A 27 -1.86 -7.62 -4.50
C GLY A 27 -1.16 -7.33 -3.20
N THR A 28 -1.75 -7.86 -2.13
CA THR A 28 -1.28 -7.68 -0.77
C THR A 28 -1.38 -9.00 -0.01
N ILE A 29 -0.34 -9.32 0.75
CA ILE A 29 -0.37 -10.34 1.80
C ILE A 29 -0.28 -9.62 3.13
N GLU A 30 -1.30 -9.73 3.98
CA GLU A 30 -1.39 -8.97 5.24
C GLU A 30 -1.85 -9.87 6.39
N PRO A 31 -0.93 -10.55 7.10
CA PRO A 31 -1.24 -11.20 8.38
C PRO A 31 -1.55 -10.15 9.46
N ARG A 32 -2.51 -10.48 10.32
CA ARG A 32 -3.02 -9.55 11.34
C ARG A 32 -3.23 -10.28 12.66
N ILE A 33 -2.94 -9.58 13.74
CA ILE A 33 -3.28 -10.00 15.11
C ILE A 33 -4.16 -8.90 15.70
N SER A 34 -5.30 -9.30 16.26
CA SER A 34 -6.26 -8.38 16.87
C SER A 34 -6.46 -8.73 18.34
N ILE A 35 -6.40 -7.70 19.19
CA ILE A 35 -6.72 -7.78 20.62
C ILE A 35 -7.67 -6.63 20.93
N ASN A 36 -8.93 -6.95 21.23
CA ASN A 36 -10.00 -5.98 21.43
C ASN A 36 -10.13 -5.01 20.24
N LYS A 37 -9.91 -3.72 20.48
CA LYS A 37 -10.01 -2.64 19.48
C LYS A 37 -8.66 -2.28 18.86
N VAL A 38 -7.62 -3.09 19.08
CA VAL A 38 -6.27 -2.84 18.59
C VAL A 38 -5.88 -3.96 17.63
N VAL A 39 -5.36 -3.59 16.46
CA VAL A 39 -4.87 -4.53 15.45
C VAL A 39 -3.44 -4.19 15.12
N LEU A 40 -2.56 -5.19 15.18
CA LEU A 40 -1.23 -5.12 14.59
C LEU A 40 -1.27 -5.88 13.27
N ALA A 41 -0.86 -5.23 12.18
CA ALA A 41 -0.77 -5.82 10.87
C ALA A 41 0.66 -5.66 10.34
N SER A 42 1.21 -6.73 9.76
CA SER A 42 2.33 -6.60 8.82
C SER A 42 1.82 -6.86 7.43
N PHE A 43 2.46 -6.27 6.43
CA PHE A 43 2.04 -6.46 5.05
C PHE A 43 3.22 -6.50 4.09
N VAL A 44 2.97 -7.18 2.97
CA VAL A 44 3.78 -7.10 1.76
C VAL A 44 2.82 -6.76 0.62
N ASP A 45 3.04 -5.61 -0.01
CA ASP A 45 2.33 -5.19 -1.22
C ASP A 45 3.24 -5.43 -2.42
N TYR A 46 2.66 -5.90 -3.52
CA TYR A 46 3.35 -6.00 -4.80
C TYR A 46 2.45 -5.48 -5.90
N GLY A 47 3.05 -4.92 -6.94
CA GLY A 47 2.26 -4.45 -8.07
C GLY A 47 3.09 -3.92 -9.22
N ASN A 48 2.42 -3.85 -10.37
CA ASN A 48 2.96 -3.29 -11.58
C ASN A 48 1.83 -2.83 -12.51
N ALA A 49 2.08 -1.74 -13.24
CA ALA A 49 1.21 -1.25 -14.30
C ALA A 49 2.07 -0.95 -15.53
N TRP A 50 1.60 -1.29 -16.72
CA TRP A 50 2.35 -1.07 -17.96
C TRP A 50 1.42 -0.88 -19.15
N TYR A 51 1.94 -0.35 -20.25
CA TYR A 51 1.24 -0.25 -21.52
C TYR A 51 1.58 -1.45 -22.41
N ILE A 52 0.60 -2.03 -23.09
CA ILE A 52 0.80 -3.22 -23.95
C ILE A 52 1.82 -2.99 -25.07
N SER A 53 2.01 -1.74 -25.49
CA SER A 53 2.95 -1.32 -26.53
C SER A 53 4.37 -1.08 -26.01
N GLY A 54 4.62 -1.23 -24.71
CA GLY A 54 5.91 -0.97 -24.08
C GLY A 54 6.45 -2.17 -23.30
N ASP A 55 7.69 -2.02 -22.82
CA ASP A 55 8.31 -3.01 -21.95
C ASP A 55 7.68 -3.00 -20.56
N ILE A 56 7.68 -4.16 -19.91
CA ILE A 56 7.22 -4.31 -18.53
C ILE A 56 8.34 -3.84 -17.59
N ASP A 57 8.09 -2.74 -16.89
CA ASP A 57 8.99 -2.23 -15.85
C ASP A 57 9.20 -3.26 -14.72
N SER A 58 10.23 -3.05 -13.90
CA SER A 58 10.47 -3.86 -12.70
C SER A 58 9.26 -3.86 -11.75
N TRP A 59 9.00 -5.02 -11.15
CA TRP A 59 7.94 -5.16 -10.13
C TRP A 59 8.24 -4.30 -8.92
N ILE A 60 7.23 -3.56 -8.45
CA ILE A 60 7.33 -2.79 -7.21
C ILE A 60 6.88 -3.71 -6.08
N THR A 61 7.72 -3.87 -5.06
CA THR A 61 7.37 -4.61 -3.84
C THR A 61 7.71 -3.79 -2.61
N THR A 62 6.72 -3.57 -1.75
CA THR A 62 6.87 -2.85 -0.48
C THR A 62 6.48 -3.73 0.69
N ALA A 63 7.04 -3.42 1.85
CA ALA A 63 6.69 -4.09 3.10
C ALA A 63 6.56 -3.06 4.21
N GLY A 64 5.73 -3.37 5.20
CA GLY A 64 5.51 -2.48 6.32
C GLY A 64 4.78 -3.11 7.50
N LEU A 65 4.68 -2.31 8.56
CA LEU A 65 3.97 -2.60 9.79
C LEU A 65 2.96 -1.49 10.07
N GLU A 66 1.76 -1.84 10.52
CA GLU A 66 0.71 -0.92 10.91
C GLU A 66 0.11 -1.32 12.26
N LEU A 67 -0.02 -0.33 13.15
CA LEU A 67 -0.85 -0.42 14.34
C LEU A 67 -2.15 0.32 14.06
N ARG A 68 -3.28 -0.34 14.29
CA ARG A 68 -4.62 0.18 14.05
C ARG A 68 -5.45 0.16 15.34
N ILE A 69 -6.24 1.20 15.57
CA ILE A 69 -7.11 1.35 16.73
C ILE A 69 -8.52 1.72 16.26
N ASP A 70 -9.49 0.90 16.65
CA ASP A 70 -10.90 1.10 16.37
C ASP A 70 -11.52 2.04 17.41
N LEU A 71 -12.03 3.18 16.95
CA LEU A 71 -12.64 4.23 17.76
C LEU A 71 -14.02 4.58 17.20
N PHE A 72 -15.06 3.96 17.76
CA PHE A 72 -16.47 4.33 17.55
C PHE A 72 -16.82 4.66 16.08
N GLY A 73 -16.58 3.70 15.17
CA GLY A 73 -16.87 3.86 13.74
C GLY A 73 -15.71 4.39 12.90
N PHE A 74 -14.60 4.78 13.52
CA PHE A 74 -13.35 5.14 12.84
C PHE A 74 -12.24 4.12 13.13
N VAL A 75 -11.31 3.97 12.20
CA VAL A 75 -10.04 3.28 12.41
C VAL A 75 -8.92 4.32 12.28
N LEU A 76 -8.14 4.49 13.34
CA LEU A 76 -6.86 5.18 13.28
C LEU A 76 -5.77 4.17 13.00
N ALA A 77 -4.92 4.43 12.01
CA ALA A 77 -3.77 3.60 11.71
C ALA A 77 -2.50 4.46 11.70
N CYS A 78 -1.47 4.01 12.40
CA CYS A 78 -0.11 4.51 12.22
C CYS A 78 0.75 3.38 11.67
N GLY A 79 1.58 3.69 10.70
CA GLY A 79 2.36 2.68 10.00
C GLY A 79 3.72 3.18 9.56
N THR A 80 4.60 2.23 9.32
CA THR A 80 5.89 2.44 8.69
C THR A 80 6.03 1.47 7.53
N ALA A 81 6.43 1.96 6.36
CA ALA A 81 6.58 1.15 5.16
C ALA A 81 7.59 1.74 4.18
N GLN A 82 8.22 0.87 3.41
CA GLN A 82 9.05 1.23 2.27
C GLN A 82 9.25 0.06 1.31
N GLU A 83 9.87 0.32 0.17
CA GLU A 83 10.30 -0.69 -0.81
C GLU A 83 11.25 -1.71 -0.17
N ILE A 84 11.14 -2.99 -0.54
CA ILE A 84 11.96 -4.07 0.04
C ILE A 84 13.46 -3.80 -0.13
N ASP A 85 13.88 -3.24 -1.25
CA ASP A 85 15.30 -2.97 -1.47
C ASP A 85 15.83 -1.85 -0.57
N ARG A 86 14.97 -0.88 -0.19
CA ARG A 86 15.31 0.15 0.80
C ARG A 86 15.44 -0.42 2.22
N TRP A 87 14.60 -1.41 2.56
CA TRP A 87 14.77 -2.15 3.82
C TRP A 87 16.12 -2.88 3.89
N LYS A 88 16.59 -3.47 2.78
CA LYS A 88 17.90 -4.14 2.72
C LYS A 88 19.07 -3.16 2.86
N ASN A 89 18.88 -1.93 2.40
CA ASN A 89 19.89 -0.88 2.46
C ASN A 89 19.87 -0.09 3.78
N GLU A 90 19.02 -0.49 4.74
CA GLU A 90 18.84 0.19 6.03
C GLU A 90 18.40 1.67 5.90
N ASP A 91 17.70 2.00 4.81
CA ASP A 91 17.13 3.33 4.61
C ASP A 91 16.04 3.63 5.64
N VAL A 92 15.87 4.92 5.95
CA VAL A 92 14.83 5.38 6.87
C VAL A 92 13.44 5.16 6.23
N PRO A 93 12.56 4.35 6.86
CA PRO A 93 11.26 4.04 6.29
C PRO A 93 10.30 5.22 6.38
N THR A 94 9.30 5.23 5.49
CA THR A 94 8.29 6.28 5.49
C THR A 94 7.22 5.97 6.53
N ASN A 95 7.02 6.90 7.46
CA ASN A 95 5.96 6.81 8.46
C ASN A 95 4.71 7.55 7.98
N TYR A 96 3.54 6.98 8.25
CA TYR A 96 2.27 7.57 7.85
C TYR A 96 1.20 7.37 8.90
N PHE A 97 0.19 8.23 8.83
CA PHE A 97 -1.02 8.16 9.63
C PHE A 97 -2.24 8.14 8.71
N ARG A 98 -3.22 7.28 9.01
CA ARG A 98 -4.42 7.10 8.21
C ARG A 98 -5.65 7.02 9.10
N LEU A 99 -6.65 7.83 8.78
CA LEU A 99 -7.99 7.77 9.35
C LEU A 99 -8.92 7.15 8.32
N SER A 100 -9.64 6.10 8.70
CA SER A 100 -10.66 5.47 7.84
C SER A 100 -11.99 5.43 8.58
N LEU A 101 -13.09 5.73 7.88
CA LEU A 101 -14.44 5.52 8.41
C LEU A 101 -14.84 4.07 8.12
N VAL A 102 -15.19 3.32 9.16
CA VAL A 102 -15.80 2.00 9.01
C VAL A 102 -17.29 2.23 8.83
N ASN A 103 -17.78 2.12 7.60
CA ASN A 103 -19.21 2.22 7.33
C ASN A 103 -19.93 0.99 7.90
N PRO A 104 -20.91 1.13 8.81
CA PRO A 104 -21.66 -0.01 9.33
C PRO A 104 -22.87 -0.41 8.46
N PHE A 105 -23.00 0.10 7.22
CA PHE A 105 -24.15 -0.10 6.34
C PHE A 105 -23.75 -0.64 4.95
#